data_AF-X1VZD9-F1
#
_entry.id   AF-X1VZD9-F1
#
_cell.length_a   1.000
_cell.length_b   1.000
_cell.length_c   1.000
_cell.angle_alpha   90.00
_cell.angle_beta   90.00
_cell.angle_gamma   90.00
#
_symmetry.space_group_name_H-M   'P 1'
#
loop_
_entity.id
_entity.type
_entity.pdbx_description
1 polymer ?
#
loop_
_entity_poly.entity_id
_entity_poly.type
_entity_poly.pdbx_seq_one_letter_code
_entity_poly.pdbx_strand_id
1 'polypeptide(L)'
;MKKIILISCASKKINKKIKAQDLYISALFQKNLQYAKSLNPDKIFILSAKYGLLKLDKEVEPYDKTLNRMRSYEITEWANSVLSQLQKVVDLNKDEFVFLAGDNYRKFLLPRI
;
A
#
# COMPACT_ATOMS: atom_id res chain seq x y z
N MET A 1 -19.58 -5.62 4.99
CA MET A 1 -18.18 -5.46 5.42
C MET A 1 -17.31 -6.10 4.37
N LYS A 2 -16.43 -5.34 3.74
CA LYS A 2 -15.45 -5.86 2.78
C LYS A 2 -14.12 -6.10 3.47
N LYS A 3 -13.37 -7.11 3.02
CA LYS A 3 -12.01 -7.37 3.48
C LYS A 3 -11.01 -6.69 2.55
N ILE A 4 -10.28 -5.73 3.09
CA ILE A 4 -9.32 -4.89 2.37
C ILE A 4 -7.91 -5.20 2.86
N ILE A 5 -7.02 -5.58 1.94
CA ILE A 5 -5.61 -5.88 2.27
C ILE A 5 -4.71 -4.77 1.75
N LEU A 6 -3.86 -4.25 2.64
CA LEU A 6 -2.90 -3.19 2.36
C LEU A 6 -1.48 -3.74 2.45
N ILE A 7 -0.73 -3.69 1.35
CA ILE A 7 0.62 -4.25 1.27
C ILE A 7 1.63 -3.12 1.11
N SER A 8 2.71 -3.08 1.90
CA SER A 8 3.77 -2.08 1.69
C SER A 8 4.50 -2.32 0.36
N CYS A 9 4.82 -1.24 -0.36
CA CYS A 9 5.68 -1.29 -1.53
C CYS A 9 7.11 -1.77 -1.19
N ALA A 10 7.91 -2.08 -2.22
CA ALA A 10 9.29 -2.53 -2.06
C ALA A 10 10.32 -1.66 -2.81
N SER A 11 11.57 -1.73 -2.37
CA SER A 11 12.70 -1.06 -3.03
C SER A 11 13.02 -1.67 -4.38
N LYS A 12 13.14 -3.01 -4.45
CA LYS A 12 13.49 -3.76 -5.67
C LYS A 12 12.35 -3.72 -6.69
N LYS A 13 12.61 -3.10 -7.85
CA LYS A 13 11.64 -2.88 -8.92
C LYS A 13 12.22 -3.24 -10.28
N ILE A 14 11.35 -3.57 -11.24
CA ILE A 14 11.73 -3.62 -12.66
C ILE A 14 11.90 -2.18 -13.17
N ASN A 15 12.93 -1.94 -14.00
CA ASN A 15 13.17 -0.64 -14.61
C ASN A 15 12.28 -0.43 -15.86
N LYS A 16 10.96 -0.56 -15.71
CA LYS A 16 9.98 -0.41 -16.80
C LYS A 16 8.63 0.02 -16.25
N LYS A 17 7.92 0.88 -16.99
CA LYS A 17 6.50 1.17 -16.71
C LYS A 17 5.67 -0.11 -16.84
N ILE A 18 5.02 -0.52 -15.76
CA ILE A 18 4.22 -1.74 -15.69
C ILE A 18 3.18 -1.61 -14.58
N LYS A 19 2.23 -2.55 -14.50
CA LYS A 19 1.26 -2.64 -13.40
C LYS A 19 1.97 -2.71 -12.05
N ALA A 20 1.40 -2.05 -11.05
CA ALA A 20 2.01 -1.93 -9.73
C ALA A 20 2.31 -3.28 -9.07
N GLN A 21 1.46 -4.30 -9.28
CA GLN A 21 1.71 -5.65 -8.76
C GLN A 21 2.94 -6.34 -9.39
N ASP A 22 3.28 -5.98 -10.63
CA ASP A 22 4.39 -6.57 -11.39
C ASP A 22 5.66 -5.73 -11.28
N LEU A 23 5.52 -4.47 -10.86
CA LEU A 23 6.64 -3.54 -10.69
C LEU A 23 7.61 -4.02 -9.59
N TYR A 24 7.09 -4.47 -8.45
CA TYR A 24 7.90 -4.84 -7.28
C TYR A 24 8.30 -6.32 -7.30
N ILE A 25 9.60 -6.58 -7.29
CA ILE A 25 10.18 -7.93 -7.49
C ILE A 25 10.96 -8.43 -6.28
N SER A 26 10.75 -7.83 -5.10
CA SER A 26 11.33 -8.38 -3.87
C SER A 26 10.56 -9.63 -3.42
N ALA A 27 11.28 -10.61 -2.88
CA ALA A 27 10.66 -11.84 -2.39
C ALA A 27 9.57 -11.57 -1.33
N LEU A 28 9.81 -10.60 -0.43
CA LEU A 28 8.84 -10.22 0.59
C LEU A 28 7.55 -9.66 -0.04
N PHE A 29 7.65 -8.77 -1.03
CA PHE A 29 6.47 -8.23 -1.69
C PHE A 29 5.68 -9.32 -2.42
N GLN A 30 6.36 -10.19 -3.16
CA GLN A 30 5.73 -11.29 -3.89
C GLN A 30 5.02 -12.26 -2.95
N LYS A 31 5.66 -12.62 -1.82
CA LYS A 31 5.05 -13.47 -0.79
C LYS A 31 3.87 -12.79 -0.10
N ASN A 32 3.97 -11.50 0.23
CA ASN A 32 2.85 -10.75 0.79
C ASN A 32 1.68 -10.66 -0.18
N LEU A 33 1.94 -10.45 -1.48
CA LEU A 33 0.90 -10.41 -2.50
C LEU A 33 0.23 -11.78 -2.67
N GLN A 34 1.01 -12.87 -2.66
CA GLN A 34 0.47 -14.22 -2.69
C GLN A 34 -0.39 -14.51 -1.46
N TYR A 35 0.11 -14.19 -0.27
CA TYR A 35 -0.61 -14.37 0.99
C TYR A 35 -1.90 -13.54 1.02
N ALA A 36 -1.83 -12.27 0.59
CA ALA A 36 -3.01 -11.41 0.47
C ALA A 36 -4.08 -12.04 -0.43
N LYS A 37 -3.68 -12.57 -1.60
CA LYS A 37 -4.61 -13.24 -2.51
C LYS A 37 -5.25 -14.50 -1.88
N SER A 38 -4.49 -15.27 -1.09
CA SER A 38 -5.02 -16.47 -0.42
C SER A 38 -6.06 -16.20 0.68
N LEU A 39 -6.16 -14.97 1.17
CA LEU A 39 -7.14 -14.58 2.19
C LEU A 39 -8.53 -14.26 1.62
N ASN A 40 -8.71 -14.46 0.31
CA ASN A 40 -9.91 -14.14 -0.48
C ASN A 40 -10.49 -12.74 -0.17
N PRO A 41 -9.70 -11.66 -0.35
CA PRO A 41 -10.15 -10.31 -0.05
C PRO A 41 -11.04 -9.74 -1.15
N ASP A 42 -11.86 -8.75 -0.80
CA ASP A 42 -12.61 -7.94 -1.76
C ASP A 42 -11.69 -7.02 -2.55
N LYS A 43 -10.66 -6.45 -1.89
CA LYS A 43 -9.69 -5.54 -2.52
C LYS A 43 -8.30 -5.70 -1.94
N ILE A 44 -7.31 -5.51 -2.81
CA ILE A 44 -5.89 -5.41 -2.42
C ILE A 44 -5.35 -4.09 -2.95
N PHE A 45 -4.67 -3.34 -2.09
CA PHE A 45 -3.95 -2.14 -2.48
C PHE A 45 -2.49 -2.19 -2.03
N ILE A 46 -1.66 -1.46 -2.75
CA ILE A 46 -0.25 -1.27 -2.41
C ILE A 46 -0.07 0.12 -1.80
N LEU A 47 0.48 0.17 -0.59
CA LEU A 47 0.92 1.39 0.06
C LEU A 47 2.27 1.81 -0.53
N SER A 48 2.23 2.81 -1.42
CA SER A 48 3.38 3.38 -2.10
C SER A 48 3.89 4.62 -1.36
N ALA A 49 5.19 4.66 -1.07
CA ALA A 49 5.84 5.86 -0.52
C ALA A 49 5.77 7.08 -1.46
N LYS A 50 5.58 6.88 -2.78
CA LYS A 50 5.46 7.95 -3.77
C LYS A 50 4.00 8.32 -4.06
N TYR A 51 3.16 7.31 -4.27
CA TYR A 51 1.80 7.51 -4.79
C TYR A 51 0.70 7.42 -3.73
N GLY A 52 1.04 7.06 -2.48
CA GLY A 52 0.07 6.80 -1.43
C GLY A 52 -0.54 5.41 -1.57
N LEU A 53 -1.67 5.33 -2.28
CA LEU A 53 -2.45 4.13 -2.51
C LEU A 53 -2.44 3.76 -4.00
N LEU A 54 -2.05 2.52 -4.31
CA LEU A 54 -2.09 1.99 -5.67
C LEU A 54 -3.00 0.76 -5.76
N LYS A 55 -3.80 0.70 -6.83
CA LYS A 55 -4.42 -0.55 -7.26
C LYS A 55 -3.37 -1.46 -7.90
N LEU A 56 -3.57 -2.77 -7.81
CA LEU A 56 -2.65 -3.77 -8.38
C LEU A 56 -2.41 -3.58 -9.88
N ASP A 57 -3.44 -3.20 -10.63
CA ASP A 57 -3.48 -3.06 -12.08
C ASP A 57 -3.03 -1.67 -12.57
N LYS A 58 -2.79 -0.71 -11.68
CA LYS A 58 -2.36 0.64 -12.07
C LYS A 58 -0.94 0.59 -12.65
N GLU A 59 -0.79 1.06 -13.88
CA GLU A 59 0.54 1.25 -14.46
C GLU A 59 1.30 2.39 -13.76
N VAL A 60 2.54 2.11 -13.39
CA VAL A 60 3.44 3.01 -12.68
C VAL A 60 4.86 2.86 -13.21
N GLU A 61 5.59 3.97 -13.23
CA GLU A 61 7.03 3.99 -13.55
C GLU A 61 7.86 3.62 -12.31
N PRO A 62 9.06 3.04 -12.49
CA PRO A 62 9.99 2.84 -11.39
C PRO A 62 10.32 4.18 -10.72
N TYR A 63 10.53 4.15 -9.41
CA TYR A 63 10.86 5.33 -8.63
C TYR A 63 11.71 4.96 -7.41
N ASP A 64 12.46 5.94 -6.92
CA ASP A 64 13.25 5.84 -5.69
C ASP A 64 12.70 6.81 -4.63
N LYS A 65 11.77 6.32 -3.82
CA LYS A 65 11.18 7.03 -2.68
C LYS A 65 10.85 6.02 -1.59
N THR A 66 11.13 6.36 -0.34
CA THR A 66 10.94 5.48 0.82
C THR A 66 10.39 6.29 1.99
N LEU A 67 9.46 5.70 2.75
CA LEU A 67 8.97 6.28 4.01
C LEU A 67 10.04 6.23 5.11
N ASN A 68 11.02 5.32 5.02
CA ASN A 68 11.99 5.12 6.11
C ASN A 68 12.99 6.27 6.27
N ARG A 69 13.09 7.17 5.29
CA ARG A 69 13.93 8.38 5.35
C ARG A 69 13.12 9.65 5.62
N MET A 70 11.79 9.52 5.70
CA MET A 70 10.90 10.65 5.93
C MET A 70 10.83 10.98 7.43
N ARG A 71 10.72 12.28 7.71
CA ARG A 71 10.44 12.79 9.04
C ARG A 71 9.00 12.45 9.43
N SER A 72 8.72 12.47 10.74
CA SER A 72 7.39 12.12 11.26
C SER A 72 6.26 12.90 10.59
N TYR A 73 6.41 14.22 10.41
CA TYR A 73 5.38 15.05 9.76
C TYR A 73 5.15 14.66 8.28
N GLU A 74 6.19 14.27 7.54
CA GLU A 74 6.05 13.85 6.14
C GLU A 74 5.28 12.52 6.04
N ILE A 75 5.50 11.60 7.00
CA ILE A 75 4.74 10.35 7.08
C ILE A 75 3.29 10.63 7.46
N THR A 76 3.02 11.60 8.34
CA THR A 76 1.65 12.04 8.68
C THR A 76 0.94 12.60 7.45
N GLU A 77 1.60 13.47 6.67
CA GLU A 77 1.04 14.03 5.43
C GLU A 77 0.78 12.93 4.38
N TRP A 78 1.72 11.98 4.25
CA TRP A 78 1.52 10.80 3.41
C TRP A 78 0.30 9.98 3.87
N ALA A 79 0.14 9.77 5.18
CA ALA A 79 -0.98 9.03 5.73
C ALA A 79 -2.32 9.75 5.50
N ASN A 80 -2.36 11.08 5.64
CA ASN A 80 -3.53 11.90 5.29
C ASN A 80 -3.93 11.70 3.82
N SER A 81 -2.95 11.70 2.91
CA SER A 81 -3.17 11.46 1.48
C SER A 81 -3.74 10.05 1.21
N VAL A 82 -3.17 9.02 1.86
CA VAL A 82 -3.65 7.64 1.74
C VAL A 82 -5.08 7.49 2.24
N LEU A 83 -5.43 8.10 3.38
CA LEU A 83 -6.78 8.06 3.93
C LEU A 83 -7.79 8.73 2.99
N SER A 84 -7.45 9.88 2.41
CA SER A 84 -8.28 10.55 1.41
C SER A 84 -8.49 9.69 0.15
N GLN A 85 -7.46 8.93 -0.26
CA GLN A 85 -7.58 8.00 -1.38
C GLN A 85 -8.43 6.77 -1.03
N LEU A 86 -8.27 6.22 0.18
CA LEU A 86 -9.04 5.08 0.67
C LEU A 86 -10.53 5.41 0.79
N GLN A 87 -10.90 6.55 1.37
CA GLN A 87 -12.31 6.97 1.54
C GLN A 87 -13.11 7.01 0.22
N LYS A 88 -12.43 7.17 -0.92
CA LYS A 88 -13.07 7.16 -2.25
C LYS A 88 -13.42 5.77 -2.74
N VAL A 89 -12.86 4.72 -2.14
CA VAL A 89 -12.94 3.35 -2.64
C VAL A 89 -13.38 2.33 -1.59
N VAL A 90 -13.33 2.66 -0.30
CA VAL A 90 -13.69 1.77 0.83
C VAL A 90 -14.42 2.57 1.91
N ASP A 91 -15.17 1.87 2.76
CA ASP A 91 -15.79 2.46 3.95
C ASP A 91 -14.85 2.25 5.15
N LEU A 92 -14.13 3.30 5.55
CA LEU A 92 -13.15 3.22 6.64
C LEU A 92 -13.75 2.76 7.98
N ASN A 93 -15.05 2.97 8.21
CA ASN A 93 -15.68 2.63 9.49
C ASN A 93 -16.33 1.24 9.50
N LYS A 94 -16.48 0.59 8.34
CA LYS A 94 -17.23 -0.67 8.20
C LYS A 94 -16.46 -1.79 7.53
N ASP A 95 -15.42 -1.47 6.77
CA ASP A 95 -14.60 -2.46 6.09
C ASP A 95 -13.49 -2.96 7.03
N GLU A 96 -13.09 -4.23 6.85
CA GLU A 96 -12.03 -4.86 7.64
C GLU A 96 -10.69 -4.64 6.92
N PHE A 97 -9.67 -4.17 7.66
CA PHE A 97 -8.36 -3.88 7.10
C PHE A 97 -7.29 -4.84 7.62
N VAL A 98 -6.60 -5.51 6.71
CA VAL A 98 -5.41 -6.33 7.01
C VAL A 98 -4.17 -5.64 6.46
N PHE A 99 -3.23 -5.29 7.32
CA PHE A 99 -1.98 -4.66 6.90
C PHE A 99 -0.83 -5.67 6.83
N LEU A 100 -0.28 -5.83 5.63
CA LEU A 100 0.98 -6.53 5.36
C LEU A 100 2.08 -5.50 5.11
N ALA A 101 2.36 -4.68 6.14
CA ALA A 101 3.23 -3.51 6.04
C ALA A 101 3.98 -3.23 7.35
N GLY A 102 5.17 -2.63 7.26
CA GLY A 102 5.95 -2.21 8.42
C GLY A 102 5.32 -1.05 9.19
N ASP A 103 5.85 -0.77 10.39
CA ASP A 103 5.29 0.24 11.32
C ASP A 103 5.14 1.64 10.71
N ASN A 104 6.16 2.11 9.98
CA ASN A 104 6.12 3.43 9.31
C ASN A 104 4.95 3.61 8.35
N TYR A 105 4.41 2.52 7.80
CA TYR A 105 3.24 2.56 6.92
C TYR A 105 1.92 2.56 7.71
N ARG A 106 1.91 2.07 8.95
CA ARG A 106 0.70 1.78 9.72
C ARG A 106 0.43 2.79 10.83
N LYS A 107 1.47 3.34 11.47
CA LYS A 107 1.37 4.12 12.71
C LYS A 107 0.38 5.30 12.67
N PHE A 108 0.23 5.97 11.53
CA PHE A 108 -0.72 7.09 11.36
C PHE A 108 -1.99 6.72 10.58
N LEU A 109 -2.10 5.48 10.11
CA LEU A 109 -3.30 4.95 9.47
C LEU A 109 -4.20 4.25 10.50
N LEU A 110 -3.61 3.38 11.34
CA LEU A 110 -4.34 2.58 12.32
C LEU A 110 -5.25 3.38 13.27
N PRO A 111 -4.88 4.59 13.77
CA PRO A 111 -5.78 5.35 14.65
C PRO A 111 -7.00 5.95 13.95
N ARG A 112 -7.16 5.79 12.64
CA ARG A 112 -8.12 6.51 11.80
C ARG A 112 -8.94 5.58 10.89
N ILE A 113 -8.82 4.27 11.11
CA ILE A 113 -9.47 3.20 10.36
C ILE A 113 -9.93 2.15 11.38
#